data_AF-A0A8T8DZP8-F1
#
_entry.id   AF-A0A8T8DZP8-F1
#
_cell.length_a   1.000
_cell.length_b   1.000
_cell.length_c   1.000
_cell.angle_alpha   90.00
_cell.angle_beta   90.00
_cell.angle_gamma   90.00
#
_symmetry.space_group_name_H-M   'P 1'
#
loop_
_entity.id
_entity.type
_entity.pdbx_description
1 polymer ?
#
loop_
_entity_poly.entity_id
_entity_poly.type
_entity_poly.pdbx_seq_one_letter_code
_entity_poly.pdbx_strand_id
1 'polypeptide(L)'
;MPLQQTRVDVFEEIFLVFLGLGTLVGVVVVSYVLYNAYKYRDDGEPKDDESLPTLGELPTGGKGGKKLFLSFGISAVIVISLVIWTYGMLLYVEDPQDEFDEEPAEIEVTGDGFAWYFEYANGVEEIGTMRVPADKPIAIQTTSGDVWHTFGIPDLRVKSDAIPGEYDETWFMAEETGEHEIKCFELCGKGHTAMTGTVQVMEEEAFNEWLNSQLTLEVEVVDQNETPVTEGYEMTLEHTENDQYEEDLVHTYTAEDFDENGTISLDHEDLQQGGEYNVTITFEDGQYETIEKTINIDGPSSETFTAGSANESDNGNGTNESGHGGDGE
;
A
#
# COMPACT_ATOMS: atom_id res chain seq x y z
N MET A 1 19.17 -15.08 6.84
CA MET A 1 18.28 -13.91 6.93
C MET A 1 17.09 -14.37 7.75
N PRO A 2 16.64 -13.66 8.79
CA PRO A 2 15.29 -13.92 9.28
C PRO A 2 14.35 -13.68 8.09
N LEU A 3 13.41 -14.58 7.86
CA LEU A 3 12.33 -14.34 6.90
C LEU A 3 11.68 -13.01 7.32
N GLN A 4 11.51 -12.06 6.40
CA GLN A 4 10.73 -10.84 6.67
C GLN A 4 9.37 -11.30 7.21
N GLN A 5 9.03 -10.86 8.42
CA GLN A 5 7.78 -11.28 9.05
C GLN A 5 6.65 -10.48 8.43
N THR A 6 5.54 -11.14 8.09
CA THR A 6 4.33 -10.40 7.71
C THR A 6 3.76 -9.69 8.95
N ARG A 7 2.90 -8.69 8.73
CA ARG A 7 2.12 -8.09 9.82
C ARG A 7 1.29 -9.14 10.56
N VAL A 8 0.78 -10.14 9.84
CA VAL A 8 0.00 -11.23 10.40
C VAL A 8 0.83 -12.01 11.42
N ASP A 9 2.06 -12.38 11.07
CA ASP A 9 2.98 -13.09 11.96
C ASP A 9 3.27 -12.31 13.24
N VAL A 10 3.56 -11.02 13.11
CA VAL A 10 3.85 -10.12 14.24
C VAL A 10 2.66 -10.04 15.19
N PHE A 11 1.47 -9.78 14.66
CA PHE A 11 0.27 -9.69 15.48
C PHE A 11 -0.13 -11.04 16.08
N GLU A 12 0.07 -12.16 15.37
CA GLU A 12 -0.18 -13.49 15.90
C GLU A 12 0.77 -13.84 17.05
N GLU A 13 2.06 -13.52 16.92
CA GLU A 13 3.04 -13.72 18.00
C GLU A 13 2.67 -12.93 19.26
N ILE A 14 2.35 -11.64 19.11
CA ILE A 14 1.86 -10.81 20.21
C ILE A 14 0.59 -11.43 20.82
N PHE A 15 -0.38 -11.78 19.99
CA PHE A 15 -1.64 -12.35 20.46
C PHE A 15 -1.44 -13.64 21.26
N LEU A 16 -0.64 -14.57 20.75
CA LEU A 16 -0.39 -15.86 21.41
C LEU A 16 0.37 -15.70 22.73
N VAL A 17 1.34 -14.79 22.80
CA VAL A 17 2.07 -14.48 24.04
C VAL A 17 1.12 -13.91 25.10
N PHE A 18 0.30 -12.91 24.74
CA PHE A 18 -0.65 -12.31 25.67
C PHE A 18 -1.75 -13.28 26.07
N LEU A 19 -2.27 -14.07 25.13
CA LEU A 19 -3.27 -15.09 25.40
C LEU A 19 -2.72 -16.17 26.33
N GLY A 20 -1.51 -16.67 26.09
CA GLY A 20 -0.88 -17.70 26.89
C GLY A 20 -0.60 -17.24 28.32
N LEU A 21 0.05 -16.08 28.48
CA LEU A 21 0.34 -15.51 29.80
C LEU A 21 -0.93 -15.09 30.54
N GLY A 22 -1.86 -14.44 29.85
CA GLY A 22 -3.15 -14.03 30.40
C GLY A 22 -3.97 -15.23 30.87
N THR A 23 -4.02 -16.30 30.08
CA THR A 23 -4.69 -17.55 30.45
C THR A 23 -4.03 -18.19 31.67
N LEU A 24 -2.69 -18.24 31.72
CA LEU A 24 -1.96 -18.80 32.86
C LEU A 24 -2.26 -18.03 34.16
N VAL A 25 -2.18 -16.70 34.12
CA VAL A 25 -2.48 -15.85 35.27
C VAL A 25 -3.95 -15.98 35.66
N GLY A 26 -4.86 -15.98 34.67
CA GLY A 26 -6.29 -16.17 34.87
C GLY A 26 -6.60 -17.48 35.58
N VAL A 27 -6.01 -18.60 35.15
CA VAL A 27 -6.18 -19.91 35.78
C VAL A 27 -5.70 -19.88 37.23
N VAL A 28 -4.53 -19.28 37.51
CA VAL A 28 -4.01 -19.18 38.88
C VAL A 28 -4.94 -18.37 39.77
N VAL A 29 -5.36 -17.19 39.32
CA VAL A 29 -6.24 -16.29 40.10
C VAL A 29 -7.60 -16.95 40.33
N VAL A 30 -8.24 -17.46 39.28
CA VAL A 30 -9.55 -18.10 39.38
C VAL A 30 -9.48 -19.34 40.27
N SER A 31 -8.46 -20.20 40.11
CA SER A 31 -8.27 -21.37 40.97
C SER A 31 -8.04 -21.01 42.43
N TYR A 32 -7.25 -19.96 42.69
CA TYR A 32 -7.01 -19.48 44.06
C TYR A 32 -8.28 -18.90 44.69
N VAL A 33 -9.07 -18.13 43.93
CA VAL A 33 -10.37 -17.61 44.37
C VAL A 33 -11.34 -18.75 44.66
N LEU A 34 -11.46 -19.73 43.76
CA LEU A 34 -12.31 -20.91 43.94
C LEU A 34 -11.86 -21.76 45.15
N TYR A 35 -10.56 -21.95 45.32
CA TYR A 35 -10.00 -22.64 46.48
C TYR A 35 -10.37 -21.93 47.78
N ASN A 36 -10.21 -20.60 47.85
CA ASN A 36 -10.57 -19.84 49.04
C ASN A 36 -12.07 -19.85 49.29
N ALA A 37 -12.88 -19.68 48.24
CA ALA A 37 -14.34 -19.76 48.34
C ALA A 37 -14.80 -21.13 48.87
N TYR A 38 -14.15 -22.22 48.44
CA TYR A 38 -14.45 -23.57 48.92
C TYR A 38 -13.96 -23.80 50.35
N LYS A 39 -12.70 -23.44 50.65
CA LYS A 39 -12.04 -23.69 51.94
C LYS A 39 -12.60 -22.85 53.07
N TYR A 40 -12.93 -21.59 52.80
CA TYR A 40 -13.46 -20.62 53.76
C TYR A 40 -14.97 -20.42 53.59
N ARG A 41 -15.66 -21.36 52.93
CA ARG A 41 -17.12 -21.43 52.90
C ARG A 41 -17.68 -21.53 54.32
N ASP A 42 -18.79 -20.86 54.56
CA ASP A 42 -19.58 -20.99 55.79
C ASP A 42 -20.16 -22.41 55.90
N ASP A 43 -19.79 -23.12 56.96
CA ASP A 43 -20.25 -24.47 57.31
C ASP A 43 -21.31 -24.46 58.43
N GLY A 44 -21.75 -23.27 58.88
CA GLY A 44 -22.80 -23.10 59.88
C GLY A 44 -22.35 -23.27 61.32
N GLU A 45 -21.07 -23.59 61.56
CA GLU A 45 -20.47 -23.70 62.89
C GLU A 45 -19.56 -22.47 63.16
N PRO A 46 -19.78 -21.70 64.24
CA PRO A 46 -18.92 -20.59 64.57
C PRO A 46 -17.51 -21.09 64.88
N LYS A 47 -16.54 -20.70 64.05
CA LYS A 47 -15.13 -21.04 64.26
C LYS A 47 -14.58 -20.16 65.38
N ASP A 48 -14.16 -20.76 66.50
CA ASP A 48 -13.43 -20.08 67.57
C ASP A 48 -12.00 -19.74 67.10
N ASP A 49 -11.89 -18.76 66.20
CA ASP A 49 -10.62 -18.24 65.72
C ASP A 49 -10.46 -16.79 66.22
N GLU A 50 -9.43 -16.56 67.06
CA GLU A 50 -9.05 -15.23 67.60
C GLU A 50 -8.79 -14.18 66.50
N SER A 51 -8.64 -14.59 65.24
CA SER A 51 -8.45 -13.69 64.10
C SER A 51 -9.74 -13.23 63.42
N LEU A 52 -10.91 -13.69 63.87
CA LEU A 52 -12.19 -13.18 63.37
C LEU A 52 -12.37 -11.71 63.77
N PRO A 53 -12.69 -10.83 62.80
CA PRO A 53 -12.92 -9.42 63.10
C PRO A 53 -14.16 -9.28 63.99
N THR A 54 -13.96 -8.76 65.20
CA THR A 54 -15.01 -8.43 66.16
C THR A 54 -15.49 -7.00 65.92
N LEU A 55 -16.80 -6.76 66.11
CA LEU A 55 -17.39 -5.44 65.86
C LEU A 55 -16.82 -4.42 66.86
N GLY A 56 -16.06 -3.44 66.36
CA GLY A 56 -15.46 -2.37 67.17
C GLY A 56 -13.97 -2.54 67.50
N GLU A 57 -13.33 -3.65 67.10
CA GLU A 57 -11.87 -3.81 67.19
C GLU A 57 -11.21 -3.65 65.81
N LEU A 58 -10.08 -2.93 65.77
CA LEU A 58 -9.28 -2.84 64.55
C LEU A 58 -8.49 -4.14 64.38
N PRO A 59 -8.50 -4.79 63.20
CA PRO A 59 -7.72 -5.99 62.96
C PRO A 59 -6.22 -5.70 63.18
N THR A 60 -5.55 -6.44 64.06
CA THR A 60 -4.14 -6.19 64.44
C THR A 60 -3.11 -7.09 63.72
N GLY A 61 -3.54 -7.90 62.75
CA GLY A 61 -2.73 -8.94 62.12
C GLY A 61 -2.15 -8.62 60.74
N GLY A 62 -1.31 -7.60 60.60
CA GLY A 62 -0.79 -7.15 59.29
C GLY A 62 0.63 -7.62 58.92
N LYS A 63 0.98 -8.92 58.98
CA LYS A 63 2.32 -9.40 58.53
C LYS A 63 2.48 -9.50 56.99
N GLY A 64 1.52 -9.00 56.21
CA GLY A 64 1.41 -9.25 54.76
C GLY A 64 2.17 -8.32 53.82
N GLY A 65 2.66 -7.16 54.28
CA GLY A 65 3.22 -6.12 53.41
C GLY A 65 4.35 -6.61 52.48
N LYS A 66 5.26 -7.46 52.97
CA LYS A 66 6.35 -8.01 52.14
C LYS A 66 5.85 -8.87 50.97
N LYS A 67 4.78 -9.66 51.17
CA LYS A 67 4.18 -10.48 50.10
C LYS A 67 3.51 -9.60 49.05
N LEU A 68 2.85 -8.52 49.49
CA LEU A 68 2.24 -7.53 48.62
C LEU A 68 3.29 -6.80 47.77
N PHE A 69 4.38 -6.33 48.37
CA PHE A 69 5.45 -5.67 47.62
C PHE A 69 6.16 -6.63 46.65
N LEU A 70 6.34 -7.90 47.03
CA LEU A 70 6.90 -8.91 46.13
C LEU A 70 5.98 -9.19 44.94
N SER A 71 4.68 -9.41 45.17
CA SER A 71 3.73 -9.66 44.08
C SER A 71 3.58 -8.45 43.16
N PHE A 72 3.54 -7.24 43.73
CA PHE A 72 3.50 -6.00 42.96
C PHE A 72 4.78 -5.82 42.14
N GLY A 73 5.96 -6.05 42.73
CA GLY A 73 7.24 -5.93 42.04
C GLY A 73 7.37 -6.92 40.88
N ILE A 74 6.99 -8.19 41.08
CA ILE A 74 7.00 -9.20 40.01
C ILE A 74 6.03 -8.81 38.88
N SER A 75 4.81 -8.39 39.24
CA SER A 75 3.82 -7.94 38.25
C SER A 75 4.32 -6.74 37.46
N ALA A 76 4.96 -5.77 38.12
CA ALA A 76 5.49 -4.58 37.47
C ALA A 76 6.59 -4.95 36.46
N VAL A 77 7.52 -5.84 36.84
CA VAL A 77 8.57 -6.31 35.92
C VAL A 77 7.96 -7.00 34.71
N ILE A 78 7.00 -7.92 34.90
CA ILE A 78 6.35 -8.63 33.79
C ILE A 78 5.65 -7.64 32.85
N VAL A 79 4.84 -6.71 33.39
CA VAL A 79 4.10 -5.75 32.57
C VAL A 79 5.04 -4.82 31.82
N ILE A 80 6.08 -4.28 32.47
CA ILE A 80 7.05 -3.40 31.83
C ILE A 80 7.80 -4.14 30.70
N SER A 81 8.23 -5.37 30.94
CA SER A 81 8.88 -6.19 29.91
C SER A 81 7.97 -6.45 28.71
N LEU A 82 6.69 -6.77 28.96
CA LEU A 82 5.71 -6.98 27.87
C LEU A 82 5.45 -5.69 27.09
N VAL A 83 5.33 -4.54 27.76
CA VAL A 83 5.12 -3.25 27.09
C VAL A 83 6.31 -2.89 26.20
N ILE A 84 7.54 -3.02 26.70
CA ILE A 84 8.75 -2.73 25.92
C ILE A 84 8.84 -3.64 24.70
N TRP A 85 8.59 -4.95 24.89
CA TRP A 85 8.63 -5.91 23.80
C TRP A 85 7.54 -5.64 22.75
N THR A 86 6.29 -5.41 23.19
CA THR A 86 5.15 -5.13 22.30
C THR A 86 5.40 -3.85 21.50
N TYR A 87 5.90 -2.79 22.14
CA TYR A 87 6.23 -1.55 21.45
C TYR A 87 7.31 -1.75 20.39
N GLY A 88 8.33 -2.56 20.67
CA GLY A 88 9.35 -2.92 19.68
C GLY A 88 8.77 -3.63 18.45
N MET A 89 7.84 -4.57 18.66
CA MET A 89 7.14 -5.25 17.56
C MET A 89 6.21 -4.29 16.79
N LEU A 90 5.59 -3.32 17.45
CA LEU A 90 4.74 -2.34 16.79
C LEU A 90 5.56 -1.38 15.91
N LEU A 91 6.75 -0.98 16.34
CA LEU A 91 7.63 -0.15 15.51
C LEU A 91 7.98 -0.83 14.17
N TYR A 92 8.19 -2.14 14.17
CA TYR A 92 8.40 -2.92 12.95
C TYR A 92 7.19 -2.88 11.99
N VAL A 93 5.97 -2.83 12.55
CA VAL A 93 4.74 -2.76 11.76
C VAL A 93 4.44 -1.34 11.28
N GLU A 94 4.89 -0.31 12.00
CA GLU A 94 4.68 1.09 11.63
C GLU A 94 5.65 1.57 10.54
N ASP A 95 6.89 1.08 10.52
CA ASP A 95 7.91 1.55 9.57
C ASP A 95 8.74 0.39 9.01
N PRO A 96 8.33 -0.19 7.87
CA PRO A 96 9.03 -1.32 7.28
C PRO A 96 10.05 -0.92 6.21
N GLN A 97 10.07 0.36 5.78
CA GLN A 97 10.70 0.75 4.51
C GLN A 97 12.22 0.52 4.52
N ASP A 98 12.84 0.56 5.70
CA ASP A 98 14.27 0.28 5.89
C ASP A 98 14.62 -1.22 5.94
N GLU A 99 13.64 -2.12 5.96
CA GLU A 99 13.83 -3.57 6.18
C GLU A 99 13.55 -4.43 4.93
N PHE A 100 12.97 -3.85 3.87
CA PHE A 100 12.70 -4.59 2.63
C PHE A 100 13.96 -4.72 1.76
N ASP A 101 14.16 -5.91 1.19
CA ASP A 101 15.24 -6.18 0.24
C ASP A 101 14.88 -5.68 -1.17
N GLU A 102 13.60 -5.45 -1.42
CA GLU A 102 13.01 -5.01 -2.67
C GLU A 102 12.17 -3.74 -2.46
N GLU A 103 12.10 -2.89 -3.48
CA GLU A 103 11.28 -1.67 -3.44
C GLU A 103 9.79 -2.06 -3.40
N PRO A 104 9.01 -1.55 -2.44
CA PRO A 104 7.61 -1.94 -2.31
C PRO A 104 6.76 -1.39 -3.45
N ALA A 105 5.77 -2.16 -3.89
CA ALA A 105 4.78 -1.66 -4.82
C ALA A 105 3.90 -0.61 -4.14
N GLU A 106 3.90 0.61 -4.64
CA GLU A 106 3.13 1.72 -4.08
C GLU A 106 1.73 1.80 -4.69
N ILE A 107 0.72 1.86 -3.83
CA ILE A 107 -0.69 1.99 -4.22
C ILE A 107 -1.33 3.09 -3.37
N GLU A 108 -1.90 4.10 -4.01
CA GLU A 108 -2.76 5.07 -3.38
C GLU A 108 -4.19 4.53 -3.27
N VAL A 109 -4.79 4.68 -2.10
CA VAL A 109 -6.12 4.19 -1.77
C VAL A 109 -6.99 5.38 -1.38
N THR A 110 -8.01 5.67 -2.17
CA THR A 110 -8.99 6.71 -1.84
C THR A 110 -10.33 6.09 -1.45
N GLY A 111 -10.82 6.45 -0.26
CA GLY A 111 -12.20 6.19 0.14
C GLY A 111 -13.11 7.34 -0.30
N ASP A 112 -14.17 7.06 -1.07
CA ASP A 112 -15.17 8.06 -1.42
C ASP A 112 -16.58 7.44 -1.52
N GLY A 113 -17.54 8.06 -0.83
CA GLY A 113 -18.92 7.61 -0.73
C GLY A 113 -19.02 6.27 -0.01
N PHE A 114 -19.12 5.19 -0.80
CA PHE A 114 -19.08 3.81 -0.32
C PHE A 114 -18.30 2.89 -1.29
N ALA A 115 -17.23 3.40 -1.90
CA ALA A 115 -16.33 2.65 -2.76
C ALA A 115 -14.86 2.93 -2.41
N TRP A 116 -13.99 2.03 -2.86
CA TRP A 116 -12.54 2.15 -2.76
C TRP A 116 -11.96 2.31 -4.16
N TYR A 117 -11.12 3.32 -4.32
CA TYR A 117 -10.38 3.61 -5.55
C TYR A 117 -8.90 3.33 -5.29
N PHE A 118 -8.25 2.72 -6.28
CA PHE A 118 -6.87 2.30 -6.21
C PHE A 118 -6.12 2.93 -7.38
N GLU A 119 -5.07 3.66 -7.09
CA GLU A 119 -4.17 4.24 -8.09
C GLU A 119 -2.78 3.64 -7.87
N TYR A 120 -2.22 3.05 -8.93
CA TYR A 120 -0.90 2.44 -8.91
C TYR A 120 0.14 3.46 -9.38
N ALA A 121 1.39 3.30 -8.97
CA ALA A 121 2.48 4.24 -9.33
C ALA A 121 2.65 4.47 -10.85
N ASN A 122 2.22 3.52 -11.68
CA ASN A 122 2.25 3.61 -13.14
C ASN A 122 1.00 4.31 -13.74
N GLY A 123 0.10 4.84 -12.93
CA GLY A 123 -1.12 5.54 -13.37
C GLY A 123 -2.30 4.62 -13.70
N VAL A 124 -2.20 3.31 -13.46
CA VAL A 124 -3.37 2.43 -13.54
C VAL A 124 -4.35 2.82 -12.43
N GLU A 125 -5.64 2.87 -12.76
CA GLU A 125 -6.71 3.14 -11.80
C GLU A 125 -7.70 1.97 -11.76
N GLU A 126 -8.09 1.55 -10.57
CA GLU A 126 -9.06 0.47 -10.34
C GLU A 126 -10.09 0.86 -9.29
N ILE A 127 -11.28 0.27 -9.39
CA ILE A 127 -12.37 0.52 -8.45
C ILE A 127 -12.82 -0.81 -7.84
N GLY A 128 -12.76 -0.88 -6.51
CA GLY A 128 -13.26 -2.01 -5.73
C GLY A 128 -12.38 -3.27 -5.74
N THR A 129 -11.39 -3.38 -6.63
CA THR A 129 -10.41 -4.49 -6.63
C THR A 129 -8.98 -3.96 -6.69
N MET A 130 -8.21 -4.21 -5.64
CA MET A 130 -6.77 -3.95 -5.58
C MET A 130 -6.04 -5.25 -5.93
N ARG A 131 -5.23 -5.26 -6.99
CA ARG A 131 -4.41 -6.40 -7.41
C ARG A 131 -3.00 -6.20 -6.92
N VAL A 132 -2.41 -7.24 -6.36
CA VAL A 132 -1.04 -7.19 -5.83
C VAL A 132 -0.32 -8.51 -6.09
N PRO A 133 1.01 -8.50 -6.28
CA PRO A 133 1.79 -9.72 -6.36
C PRO A 133 1.94 -10.37 -4.98
N ALA A 134 1.99 -11.71 -4.95
CA ALA A 134 2.33 -12.49 -3.77
C ALA A 134 3.81 -12.31 -3.40
N ASP A 135 4.14 -12.51 -2.12
CA ASP A 135 5.52 -12.49 -1.58
C ASP A 135 6.29 -11.17 -1.82
N LYS A 136 5.58 -10.07 -2.12
CA LYS A 136 6.16 -8.73 -2.28
C LYS A 136 5.59 -7.76 -1.25
N PRO A 137 6.40 -6.81 -0.75
CA PRO A 137 5.90 -5.75 0.08
C PRO A 137 5.08 -4.75 -0.73
N ILE A 138 3.89 -4.42 -0.21
CA ILE A 138 2.97 -3.44 -0.79
C ILE A 138 2.88 -2.27 0.17
N ALA A 139 3.26 -1.08 -0.30
CA ALA A 139 3.09 0.18 0.41
C ALA A 139 1.74 0.80 0.01
N ILE A 140 0.96 1.18 1.02
CA ILE A 140 -0.34 1.82 0.83
C ILE A 140 -0.28 3.23 1.39
N GLN A 141 -0.70 4.20 0.58
CA GLN A 141 -1.04 5.55 1.01
C GLN A 141 -2.55 5.71 0.96
N THR A 142 -3.19 5.97 2.10
CA THR A 142 -4.65 6.04 2.20
C THR A 142 -5.11 7.47 2.41
N THR A 143 -6.11 7.92 1.64
CA THR A 143 -6.79 9.21 1.83
C THR A 143 -8.30 9.09 1.59
N SER A 144 -9.02 10.20 1.67
CA SER A 144 -10.46 10.26 1.43
C SER A 144 -10.88 11.44 0.57
N GLY A 145 -11.81 11.18 -0.35
CA GLY A 145 -12.44 12.19 -1.19
C GLY A 145 -13.63 12.91 -0.53
N ASP A 146 -14.17 12.40 0.58
CA ASP A 146 -15.41 12.93 1.18
C ASP A 146 -15.42 13.02 2.72
N VAL A 147 -15.49 11.89 3.44
CA VAL A 147 -15.62 11.80 4.89
C VAL A 147 -14.55 10.88 5.47
N TRP A 148 -14.43 10.82 6.79
CA TRP A 148 -13.51 9.88 7.41
C TRP A 148 -13.96 8.43 7.16
N HIS A 149 -13.08 7.65 6.53
CA HIS A 149 -13.16 6.20 6.42
C HIS A 149 -11.98 5.54 7.13
N THR A 150 -12.02 4.23 7.30
CA THR A 150 -10.81 3.48 7.61
C THR A 150 -10.74 2.31 6.66
N PHE A 151 -9.73 2.30 5.80
CA PHE A 151 -9.38 1.16 4.97
C PHE A 151 -8.90 0.00 5.86
N GLY A 152 -9.30 -1.22 5.55
CA GLY A 152 -8.81 -2.38 6.29
C GLY A 152 -9.00 -3.69 5.56
N ILE A 153 -7.98 -4.54 5.70
CA ILE A 153 -7.94 -5.91 5.18
C ILE A 153 -7.84 -6.83 6.40
N PRO A 154 -8.95 -7.39 6.90
CA PRO A 154 -8.98 -8.06 8.20
C PRO A 154 -8.01 -9.23 8.31
N ASP A 155 -7.91 -10.03 7.25
CA ASP A 155 -7.09 -11.24 7.21
C ASP A 155 -5.59 -10.92 7.22
N LEU A 156 -5.20 -9.78 6.63
CA LEU A 156 -3.82 -9.31 6.56
C LEU A 156 -3.44 -8.36 7.71
N ARG A 157 -4.37 -8.12 8.66
CA ARG A 157 -4.16 -7.20 9.81
C ARG A 157 -3.74 -5.79 9.38
N VAL A 158 -4.32 -5.33 8.27
CA VAL A 158 -4.13 -3.98 7.75
C VAL A 158 -5.28 -3.09 8.20
N LYS A 159 -4.95 -1.89 8.67
CA LYS A 159 -5.88 -0.83 8.97
C LYS A 159 -5.16 0.51 8.75
N SER A 160 -5.74 1.41 7.97
CA SER A 160 -5.21 2.75 7.70
C SER A 160 -6.35 3.75 7.54
N ASP A 161 -6.24 4.90 8.21
CA ASP A 161 -7.30 5.89 8.25
C ASP A 161 -7.31 6.73 6.97
N ALA A 162 -8.48 6.79 6.32
CA ALA A 162 -8.74 7.58 5.12
C ALA A 162 -9.38 8.90 5.55
N ILE A 163 -8.59 9.96 5.70
CA ILE A 163 -9.04 11.26 6.21
C ILE A 163 -8.93 12.33 5.11
N PRO A 164 -10.00 13.10 4.83
CA PRO A 164 -9.93 14.14 3.79
C PRO A 164 -8.85 15.18 4.06
N GLY A 165 -7.91 15.32 3.12
CA GLY A 165 -6.81 16.29 3.18
C GLY A 165 -5.57 15.81 3.95
N GLU A 166 -5.54 14.54 4.38
CA GLU A 166 -4.38 13.90 5.00
C GLU A 166 -4.11 12.55 4.30
N TYR A 167 -2.86 12.10 4.34
CA TYR A 167 -2.47 10.76 3.90
C TYR A 167 -1.98 9.98 5.11
N ASP A 168 -2.46 8.76 5.24
CA ASP A 168 -1.96 7.78 6.20
C ASP A 168 -1.21 6.68 5.45
N GLU A 169 -0.09 6.23 6.01
CA GLU A 169 0.79 5.26 5.38
C GLU A 169 0.72 3.92 6.10
N THR A 170 0.63 2.85 5.33
CA THR A 170 0.74 1.50 5.87
C THR A 170 1.34 0.57 4.83
N TRP A 171 1.49 -0.69 5.20
CA TRP A 171 2.02 -1.70 4.30
C TRP A 171 1.42 -3.05 4.59
N PHE A 172 1.62 -4.01 3.69
CA PHE A 172 1.43 -5.42 3.96
C PHE A 172 2.24 -6.28 2.98
N MET A 173 2.29 -7.58 3.28
CA MET A 173 2.78 -8.60 2.38
C MET A 173 1.83 -9.79 2.50
N ALA A 174 1.46 -10.38 1.37
CA ALA A 174 0.59 -11.55 1.32
C ALA A 174 1.34 -12.71 0.65
N GLU A 175 1.50 -13.81 1.36
CA GLU A 175 2.27 -14.98 0.88
C GLU A 175 1.39 -15.94 0.05
N GLU A 176 0.08 -15.99 0.32
CA GLU A 176 -0.84 -16.90 -0.36
C GLU A 176 -1.66 -16.16 -1.43
N THR A 177 -1.66 -16.68 -2.66
CA THR A 177 -2.53 -16.18 -3.72
C THR A 177 -4.01 -16.42 -3.41
N GLY A 178 -4.86 -15.48 -3.81
CA GLY A 178 -6.29 -15.53 -3.51
C GLY A 178 -6.94 -14.16 -3.38
N GLU A 179 -8.14 -14.15 -2.79
CA GLU A 179 -8.92 -12.94 -2.57
C GLU A 179 -9.07 -12.66 -1.07
N HIS A 180 -8.80 -11.43 -0.65
CA HIS A 180 -9.05 -10.94 0.70
C HIS A 180 -10.05 -9.79 0.69
N GLU A 181 -10.97 -9.79 1.65
CA GLU A 181 -12.02 -8.78 1.71
C GLU A 181 -11.51 -7.46 2.29
N ILE A 182 -11.79 -6.35 1.61
CA ILE A 182 -11.57 -4.98 2.09
C ILE A 182 -12.84 -4.50 2.78
N LYS A 183 -12.71 -3.82 3.92
CA LYS A 183 -13.82 -3.24 4.69
C LYS A 183 -13.53 -1.84 5.16
N CYS A 184 -14.58 -1.02 5.22
CA CYS A 184 -14.55 0.22 5.98
C CYS A 184 -14.73 -0.05 7.48
N PHE A 185 -13.80 0.42 8.32
CA PHE A 185 -13.84 0.27 9.77
C PHE A 185 -14.24 1.55 10.54
N GLU A 186 -14.57 2.63 9.83
CA GLU A 186 -15.07 3.89 10.42
C GLU A 186 -16.48 4.17 9.90
N LEU A 187 -17.39 4.64 10.76
CA LEU A 187 -18.79 4.84 10.37
C LEU A 187 -18.92 6.03 9.40
N CYS A 188 -18.86 5.73 8.10
CA CYS A 188 -18.85 6.74 7.03
C CYS A 188 -20.23 7.11 6.47
N GLY A 189 -21.29 6.39 6.84
CA GLY A 189 -22.66 6.75 6.44
C GLY A 189 -23.61 5.57 6.25
N LYS A 190 -24.68 5.78 5.47
CA LYS A 190 -25.76 4.79 5.31
C LYS A 190 -25.34 3.51 4.58
N GLY A 191 -24.35 3.59 3.69
CA GLY A 191 -23.81 2.45 2.96
C GLY A 191 -22.58 1.83 3.64
N HIS A 192 -22.23 2.24 4.86
CA HIS A 192 -20.99 1.82 5.53
C HIS A 192 -20.79 0.30 5.54
N THR A 193 -21.84 -0.47 5.85
CA THR A 193 -21.73 -1.95 5.89
C THR A 193 -21.57 -2.61 4.52
N ALA A 194 -21.83 -1.88 3.44
CA ALA A 194 -21.69 -2.34 2.06
C ALA A 194 -20.42 -1.80 1.39
N MET A 195 -19.69 -0.88 2.06
CA MET A 195 -18.42 -0.34 1.59
C MET A 195 -17.33 -1.40 1.74
N THR A 196 -17.25 -2.24 0.71
CA THR A 196 -16.37 -3.39 0.62
C THR A 196 -15.57 -3.33 -0.68
N GLY A 197 -14.47 -4.05 -0.72
CA GLY A 197 -13.66 -4.26 -1.90
C GLY A 197 -12.91 -5.59 -1.79
N THR A 198 -12.01 -5.85 -2.73
CA THR A 198 -11.24 -7.09 -2.78
C THR A 198 -9.77 -6.77 -2.98
N VAL A 199 -8.90 -7.41 -2.22
CA VAL A 199 -7.48 -7.55 -2.56
C VAL A 199 -7.35 -8.87 -3.31
N GLN A 200 -6.94 -8.83 -4.57
CA GLN A 200 -6.62 -10.01 -5.36
C GLN A 200 -5.09 -10.18 -5.36
N VAL A 201 -4.62 -11.16 -4.60
CA VAL A 201 -3.21 -11.55 -4.53
C VAL A 201 -2.93 -12.53 -5.66
N MET A 202 -1.99 -12.19 -6.52
CA MET A 202 -1.69 -12.88 -7.78
C MET A 202 -0.26 -13.42 -7.75
N GLU A 203 0.00 -14.47 -8.53
CA GLU A 203 1.39 -14.83 -8.86
C GLU A 203 2.05 -13.64 -9.58
N GLU A 204 3.36 -13.45 -9.38
CA GLU A 204 4.11 -12.30 -9.92
C GLU A 204 3.96 -12.20 -11.45
N GLU A 205 4.05 -13.33 -12.16
CA GLU A 205 3.87 -13.34 -13.62
C GLU A 205 2.46 -12.93 -14.04
N ALA A 206 1.43 -13.38 -13.32
CA ALA A 206 0.05 -13.03 -13.63
C ALA A 206 -0.27 -11.56 -13.31
N PHE A 207 0.38 -11.00 -12.29
CA PHE A 207 0.31 -9.58 -11.98
C PHE A 207 0.97 -8.73 -13.07
N ASN A 208 2.14 -9.14 -13.56
CA ASN A 208 2.84 -8.46 -14.65
C ASN A 208 2.05 -8.55 -15.98
N GLU A 209 1.46 -9.71 -16.29
CA GLU A 209 0.54 -9.85 -17.42
C GLU A 209 -0.68 -8.92 -17.29
N TRP A 210 -1.23 -8.79 -16.08
CA TRP A 210 -2.30 -7.85 -15.82
C TRP A 210 -1.84 -6.40 -16.03
N LEU A 211 -0.68 -5.98 -15.50
CA LEU A 211 -0.13 -4.64 -15.73
C LEU A 211 0.05 -4.34 -17.22
N ASN A 212 0.64 -5.27 -17.98
CA ASN A 212 0.80 -5.14 -19.43
C ASN A 212 -0.55 -5.00 -20.15
N SER A 213 -1.61 -5.66 -19.66
CA SER A 213 -2.95 -5.49 -20.22
C SER A 213 -3.59 -4.13 -19.94
N GLN A 214 -3.02 -3.32 -19.05
CA GLN A 214 -3.48 -1.97 -18.73
C GLN A 214 -2.73 -0.89 -19.52
N LEU A 215 -1.76 -1.26 -20.35
CA LEU A 215 -0.99 -0.30 -21.14
C LEU A 215 -1.90 0.34 -22.20
N THR A 216 -1.92 1.66 -22.20
CA THR A 216 -2.55 2.44 -23.26
C THR A 216 -1.67 3.64 -23.58
N LEU A 217 -1.57 3.99 -24.85
CA LEU A 217 -0.90 5.21 -25.29
C LEU A 217 -1.83 5.99 -26.22
N GLU A 218 -2.20 7.19 -25.80
CA GLU A 218 -2.83 8.16 -26.70
C GLU A 218 -1.74 9.00 -27.35
N VAL A 219 -1.62 8.94 -28.68
CA VAL A 219 -0.66 9.76 -29.42
C VAL A 219 -1.39 10.81 -30.24
N GLU A 220 -1.00 12.07 -30.06
CA GLU A 220 -1.50 13.19 -30.86
C GLU A 220 -0.35 13.81 -31.65
N VAL A 221 -0.58 14.09 -32.94
CA VAL A 221 0.41 14.80 -33.78
C VAL A 221 -0.14 16.16 -34.20
N VAL A 222 0.54 17.23 -33.80
CA VAL A 222 0.14 18.63 -34.04
C VAL A 222 1.23 19.43 -34.73
N ASP A 223 0.86 20.52 -35.39
CA ASP A 223 1.82 21.50 -35.90
C ASP A 223 2.25 22.51 -34.81
N GLN A 224 3.13 23.46 -35.17
CA GLN A 224 3.60 24.52 -34.28
C GLN A 224 2.49 25.45 -33.74
N ASN A 225 1.28 25.39 -34.30
CA ASN A 225 0.11 26.16 -33.91
C ASN A 225 -0.93 25.29 -33.18
N GLU A 226 -0.55 24.11 -32.70
CA GLU A 226 -1.44 23.15 -32.03
C GLU A 226 -2.61 22.70 -32.93
N THR A 227 -2.39 22.72 -34.25
CA THR A 227 -3.37 22.22 -35.23
C THR A 227 -3.06 20.76 -35.58
N PRO A 228 -4.03 19.84 -35.52
CA PRO A 228 -3.82 18.44 -35.88
C PRO A 228 -3.21 18.24 -37.26
N VAL A 229 -2.16 17.41 -37.33
CA VAL A 229 -1.62 16.89 -38.57
C VAL A 229 -2.29 15.55 -38.84
N THR A 230 -3.07 15.48 -39.92
CA THR A 230 -3.96 14.34 -40.22
C THR A 230 -3.60 13.59 -41.49
N GLU A 231 -2.57 14.02 -42.22
CA GLU A 231 -2.15 13.41 -43.48
C GLU A 231 -0.62 13.46 -43.63
N GLY A 232 -0.06 12.53 -44.40
CA GLY A 232 1.31 12.62 -44.90
C GLY A 232 2.40 12.33 -43.85
N TYR A 233 2.20 11.34 -42.98
CA TYR A 233 3.25 10.82 -42.10
C TYR A 233 3.07 9.33 -41.78
N GLU A 234 4.16 8.73 -41.33
CA GLU A 234 4.24 7.37 -40.81
C GLU A 234 4.88 7.43 -39.42
N MET A 235 4.22 6.84 -38.42
CA MET A 235 4.73 6.66 -37.06
C MET A 235 5.15 5.21 -36.87
N THR A 236 6.39 5.00 -36.44
CA THR A 236 6.86 3.69 -35.97
C THR A 236 7.07 3.74 -34.47
N LEU A 237 6.57 2.70 -33.80
CA LEU A 237 6.75 2.45 -32.38
C LEU A 237 7.53 1.14 -32.22
N GLU A 238 8.71 1.20 -31.60
CA GLU A 238 9.60 0.05 -31.40
C GLU A 238 10.02 -0.06 -29.93
N HIS A 239 9.77 -1.20 -29.30
CA HIS A 239 10.25 -1.47 -27.95
C HIS A 239 11.80 -1.52 -27.94
N THR A 240 12.44 -0.80 -27.01
CA THR A 240 13.91 -0.70 -26.96
C THR A 240 14.62 -2.03 -26.71
N GLU A 241 14.00 -2.91 -25.93
CA GLU A 241 14.46 -4.28 -25.69
C GLU A 241 13.82 -5.31 -26.62
N ASN A 242 13.39 -4.94 -27.83
CA ASN A 242 12.74 -5.84 -28.79
C ASN A 242 13.49 -7.18 -28.97
N ASP A 243 14.82 -7.15 -29.01
CA ASP A 243 15.68 -8.35 -29.14
C ASP A 243 15.54 -9.38 -27.99
N GLN A 244 14.91 -9.02 -26.87
CA GLN A 244 14.66 -9.92 -25.73
C GLN A 244 13.38 -10.77 -25.91
N TYR A 245 12.49 -10.39 -26.83
CA TYR A 245 11.17 -11.01 -26.99
C TYR A 245 11.12 -11.93 -28.21
N GLU A 246 10.22 -12.92 -28.18
CA GLU A 246 10.06 -13.88 -29.29
C GLU A 246 9.33 -13.29 -30.49
N GLU A 247 8.45 -12.30 -30.25
CA GLU A 247 7.73 -11.54 -31.27
C GLU A 247 8.33 -10.15 -31.41
N ASP A 248 8.43 -9.65 -32.65
CA ASP A 248 8.90 -8.29 -32.91
C ASP A 248 7.85 -7.29 -32.40
N LEU A 249 8.19 -6.55 -31.34
CA LEU A 249 7.41 -5.46 -30.74
C LEU A 249 7.64 -4.16 -31.51
N VAL A 250 7.39 -4.21 -32.81
CA VAL A 250 7.52 -3.08 -33.74
C VAL A 250 6.22 -2.91 -34.50
N HIS A 251 5.60 -1.75 -34.33
CA HIS A 251 4.34 -1.41 -34.98
C HIS A 251 4.50 -0.12 -35.79
N THR A 252 3.88 -0.10 -36.97
CA THR A 252 3.91 1.06 -37.87
C THR A 252 2.49 1.48 -38.19
N TYR A 253 2.23 2.77 -38.03
CA TYR A 253 0.94 3.42 -38.24
C TYR A 253 1.11 4.54 -39.27
N THR A 254 0.12 4.70 -40.12
CA THR A 254 0.05 5.78 -41.09
C THR A 254 -0.93 6.84 -40.62
N ALA A 255 -0.88 8.03 -41.22
CA ALA A 255 -1.85 9.09 -40.91
C ALA A 255 -3.33 8.66 -41.08
N GLU A 256 -3.62 7.60 -41.86
CA GLU A 256 -4.98 7.04 -42.02
C GLU A 256 -5.47 6.28 -40.78
N ASP A 257 -4.56 5.85 -39.89
CA ASP A 257 -4.88 5.15 -38.65
C ASP A 257 -5.26 6.12 -37.51
N PHE A 258 -4.99 7.42 -37.69
CA PHE A 258 -5.35 8.49 -36.76
C PHE A 258 -6.77 9.02 -37.03
N ASP A 259 -7.43 9.49 -35.99
CA ASP A 259 -8.78 10.04 -36.08
C ASP A 259 -8.81 11.45 -36.72
N GLU A 260 -10.00 12.03 -36.84
CA GLU A 260 -10.17 13.38 -37.41
C GLU A 260 -9.52 14.51 -36.60
N ASN A 261 -9.10 14.22 -35.37
CA ASN A 261 -8.38 15.12 -34.48
C ASN A 261 -6.86 14.87 -34.49
N GLY A 262 -6.36 13.97 -35.34
CA GLY A 262 -4.94 13.63 -35.40
C GLY A 262 -4.47 12.82 -34.19
N THR A 263 -5.37 12.04 -33.60
CA THR A 263 -5.11 11.21 -32.42
C THR A 263 -5.25 9.73 -32.76
N ILE A 264 -4.36 8.89 -32.23
CA ILE A 264 -4.49 7.43 -32.22
C ILE A 264 -4.44 6.92 -30.78
N SER A 265 -5.29 5.95 -30.46
CA SER A 265 -5.30 5.28 -29.16
C SER A 265 -4.79 3.86 -29.35
N LEU A 266 -3.63 3.58 -28.76
CA LEU A 266 -3.00 2.26 -28.75
C LEU A 266 -3.33 1.55 -27.43
N ASP A 267 -3.55 0.25 -27.48
CA ASP A 267 -3.85 -0.57 -26.31
C ASP A 267 -2.96 -1.84 -26.24
N HIS A 268 -3.30 -2.78 -25.37
CA HIS A 268 -2.57 -4.04 -25.15
C HIS A 268 -2.33 -4.90 -26.42
N GLU A 269 -3.08 -4.71 -27.50
CA GLU A 269 -2.81 -5.39 -28.79
C GLU A 269 -1.57 -4.81 -29.49
N ASP A 270 -1.31 -3.52 -29.26
CA ASP A 270 -0.19 -2.75 -29.82
C ASP A 270 0.99 -2.63 -28.84
N LEU A 271 0.70 -2.69 -27.54
CA LEU A 271 1.63 -2.52 -26.42
C LEU A 271 1.66 -3.79 -25.57
N GLN A 272 2.37 -4.80 -26.05
CA GLN A 272 2.37 -6.11 -25.39
C GLN A 272 3.25 -6.17 -24.13
N GLN A 273 4.20 -5.23 -23.99
CA GLN A 273 5.17 -5.16 -22.89
C GLN A 273 5.34 -3.73 -22.39
N GLY A 274 5.44 -3.55 -21.08
CA GLY A 274 5.82 -2.25 -20.51
C GLY A 274 7.29 -1.93 -20.74
N GLY A 275 7.65 -0.65 -20.69
CA GLY A 275 9.03 -0.16 -20.72
C GLY A 275 9.29 0.96 -21.72
N GLU A 276 10.55 1.12 -22.13
CA GLU A 276 10.95 2.19 -23.04
C GLU A 276 10.67 1.82 -24.52
N TYR A 277 10.00 2.72 -25.23
CA TYR A 277 9.71 2.65 -26.65
C TYR A 277 10.33 3.82 -27.40
N ASN A 278 10.92 3.53 -28.56
CA ASN A 278 11.34 4.53 -29.53
C ASN A 278 10.18 4.84 -30.47
N VAL A 279 9.77 6.11 -30.49
CA VAL A 279 8.79 6.66 -31.42
C VAL A 279 9.53 7.41 -32.52
N THR A 280 9.30 7.02 -33.76
CA THR A 280 9.82 7.71 -34.95
C THR A 280 8.66 8.14 -35.85
N ILE A 281 8.46 9.45 -36.03
CA ILE A 281 7.46 10.00 -36.93
C ILE A 281 8.18 10.60 -38.15
N THR A 282 7.95 10.01 -39.32
CA THR A 282 8.51 10.45 -40.60
C THR A 282 7.42 11.08 -41.46
N PHE A 283 7.62 12.33 -41.86
CA PHE A 283 6.67 13.05 -42.70
C PHE A 283 6.98 12.88 -44.19
N GLU A 284 5.94 12.71 -45.00
CA GLU A 284 6.04 12.63 -46.45
C GLU A 284 6.50 13.98 -47.05
N ASP A 285 7.22 13.90 -48.18
CA ASP A 285 7.70 15.05 -48.94
C ASP A 285 8.58 16.07 -48.18
N GLY A 286 9.04 15.75 -46.96
CA GLY A 286 9.87 16.62 -46.14
C GLY A 286 9.16 17.90 -45.68
N GLN A 287 7.83 17.84 -45.50
CA GLN A 287 7.04 18.97 -45.00
C GLN A 287 7.44 19.40 -43.59
N TYR A 288 7.82 18.43 -42.76
CA TYR A 288 8.26 18.61 -41.38
C TYR A 288 9.53 17.79 -41.11
N GLU A 289 10.25 18.11 -40.05
CA GLU A 289 11.39 17.32 -39.59
C GLU A 289 10.93 15.99 -38.99
N THR A 290 11.72 14.93 -39.18
CA THR A 290 11.49 13.64 -38.53
C THR A 290 11.61 13.81 -37.02
N ILE A 291 10.64 13.26 -36.29
CA ILE A 291 10.63 13.26 -34.84
C ILE A 291 11.14 11.90 -34.36
N GLU A 292 12.13 11.90 -33.48
CA GLU A 292 12.63 10.72 -32.78
C GLU A 292 12.59 11.00 -31.28
N LYS A 293 11.81 10.21 -30.53
CA LYS A 293 11.68 10.36 -29.07
C LYS A 293 11.60 8.99 -28.43
N THR A 294 12.30 8.81 -27.31
CA THR A 294 12.10 7.65 -26.44
C THR A 294 11.09 8.03 -25.36
N ILE A 295 10.06 7.21 -25.17
CA ILE A 295 9.03 7.36 -24.16
C ILE A 295 8.96 6.09 -23.31
N ASN A 296 8.60 6.22 -22.04
CA ASN A 296 8.43 5.09 -21.14
C ASN A 296 6.94 4.82 -20.94
N ILE A 297 6.50 3.60 -21.22
CA ILE A 297 5.09 3.20 -21.17
C ILE A 297 4.97 2.02 -20.21
N ASP A 298 4.70 2.32 -18.94
CA ASP A 298 4.47 1.31 -17.89
C ASP A 298 3.02 1.26 -17.42
N GLY A 299 2.15 2.12 -17.96
CA GLY A 299 0.73 2.22 -17.66
C GLY A 299 0.03 3.15 -18.67
N PRO A 300 -1.21 3.58 -18.37
CA PRO A 300 -1.93 4.53 -19.21
C PRO A 300 -1.16 5.85 -19.37
N SER A 301 -0.94 6.26 -20.62
CA SER A 301 -0.13 7.43 -20.96
C SER A 301 -0.68 8.19 -22.18
N SER A 302 -0.30 9.47 -22.30
CA SER A 302 -0.65 10.33 -23.44
C SER A 302 0.55 11.16 -23.87
N GLU A 303 0.81 11.23 -25.17
CA GLU A 303 1.95 11.93 -25.75
C GLU A 303 1.54 12.77 -26.95
N THR A 304 1.85 14.07 -26.90
CA THR A 304 1.65 14.99 -28.03
C THR A 304 2.99 15.30 -28.70
N PHE A 305 3.07 15.04 -30.01
CA PHE A 305 4.24 15.32 -30.85
C PHE A 305 4.01 16.55 -31.71
N THR A 306 4.93 17.52 -31.64
CA THR A 306 4.85 18.75 -32.42
C THR A 306 5.74 18.67 -33.67
N ALA A 307 5.13 18.73 -34.84
CA ALA A 307 5.79 18.75 -36.14
C ALA A 307 6.49 20.10 -36.38
N GLY A 308 7.83 20.08 -36.30
CA GLY A 308 8.67 21.24 -36.60
C GLY A 308 8.84 21.46 -38.11
N SER A 309 8.79 22.71 -38.57
CA SER A 309 9.04 23.04 -39.97
C SER A 309 10.51 22.76 -40.34
N ALA A 310 10.76 22.00 -41.41
CA ALA A 310 12.09 21.60 -41.90
C ALA A 310 13.02 22.76 -42.36
N ASN A 311 12.59 24.00 -42.16
CA ASN A 311 13.28 25.21 -42.61
C ASN A 311 13.78 26.11 -41.45
N GLU A 312 13.57 25.70 -40.20
CA GLU A 312 14.23 26.31 -39.04
C GLU A 312 15.30 25.36 -38.52
N SER A 313 16.48 25.42 -39.12
CA SER A 313 17.71 24.88 -38.54
C SER A 313 17.86 25.39 -37.10
N ASP A 314 17.59 24.52 -36.13
CA ASP A 314 17.79 24.83 -34.72
C ASP A 314 19.28 25.06 -34.48
N ASN A 315 19.59 26.29 -34.11
CA ASN A 315 20.93 26.69 -33.69
C ASN A 315 21.10 26.09 -32.29
N GLY A 316 21.76 24.94 -32.24
CA GLY A 316 22.11 24.29 -30.98
C GLY A 316 22.64 25.30 -29.97
N ASN A 317 21.92 25.44 -28.86
CA ASN A 317 22.42 26.13 -27.69
C ASN A 317 22.10 25.29 -26.46
N GLY A 318 23.01 24.36 -26.17
CA GLY A 318 23.14 23.84 -24.82
C GLY A 318 23.46 25.01 -23.88
N THR A 319 22.51 25.38 -23.03
CA THR A 319 22.78 26.19 -21.85
C THR A 319 22.70 25.30 -20.63
N ASN A 320 23.87 24.77 -20.31
CA ASN A 320 24.26 24.38 -18.97
C ASN A 320 24.34 25.68 -18.14
N GLU A 321 23.30 26.00 -17.35
CA GLU A 321 23.39 27.05 -16.32
C GLU A 321 23.57 26.41 -14.95
N SER A 322 24.81 26.01 -14.69
CA SER A 322 25.37 25.99 -13.35
C SER A 322 25.79 27.43 -12.96
N GLY A 323 25.20 27.96 -11.90
CA GLY A 323 25.84 28.96 -11.04
C GLY A 323 25.32 30.40 -11.11
N HIS A 324 24.57 30.80 -10.08
CA HIS A 324 24.56 32.18 -9.61
C HIS A 324 24.93 32.21 -8.12
N GLY A 325 26.17 32.60 -7.84
CA GLY A 325 26.59 33.07 -6.52
C GLY A 325 26.33 34.57 -6.39
N GLY A 326 25.99 35.02 -5.19
CA GLY A 326 25.84 36.43 -4.87
C GLY A 326 25.98 36.67 -3.37
N ASP A 327 27.22 36.93 -2.94
CA ASP A 327 27.56 37.55 -1.66
C ASP A 327 26.92 38.95 -1.52
N GLY A 328 26.51 39.29 -0.30
CA GLY A 328 26.09 40.66 0.05
C GLY A 328 25.67 40.83 1.52
N GLU A 329 26.67 41.17 2.36
CA GLU A 329 26.62 41.75 3.72
C GLU A 329 26.02 40.95 4.89
#